data_AF-F9XRJ2-F1
#
_entry.id   AF-F9XRJ2-F1
#
_cell.length_a   1.000
_cell.length_b   1.000
_cell.length_c   1.000
_cell.angle_alpha   90.00
_cell.angle_beta   90.00
_cell.angle_gamma   90.00
#
_symmetry.space_group_name_H-M   'P 1'
#
loop_
_entity.id
_entity.type
_entity.pdbx_description
1 polymer ?
#
loop_
_entity_poly.entity_id
_entity_poly.type
_entity_poly.pdbx_seq_one_letter_code
_entity_poly.pdbx_strand_id
1 'polypeptide(L)' 'KDKEDLEEISGELGLADEDHKVLYKIDDSFFSLPVPEVQELLSASVERNDSEVEKAEEYANPRKHVD' A
#
# COMPACT_ATOMS: atom_id res chain seq x y z
N LYS A 1 -3.46 -13.44 -0.65
CA LYS A 1 -2.08 -13.32 -0.15
C LYS A 1 -1.66 -11.87 -0.07
N ASP A 2 -1.21 -11.19 -1.14
CA ASP A 2 -0.62 -9.85 -1.01
C ASP A 2 -1.49 -8.81 -0.26
N LYS A 3 -2.81 -8.82 -0.47
CA LYS A 3 -3.75 -7.96 0.27
C LYS A 3 -3.98 -8.40 1.73
N GLU A 4 -4.02 -9.71 1.99
CA GLU A 4 -4.15 -10.27 3.34
C GLU A 4 -2.88 -10.04 4.16
N ASP A 5 -1.70 -10.19 3.54
CA ASP A 5 -0.40 -9.92 4.15
C ASP A 5 -0.28 -8.43 4.53
N LEU A 6 -0.83 -7.53 3.70
CA LEU A 6 -0.88 -6.08 3.98
C LEU A 6 -1.81 -5.71 5.13
N GLU A 7 -2.99 -6.35 5.22
CA GLU A 7 -3.94 -6.12 6.32
C GLU A 7 -3.37 -6.61 7.66
N GLU A 8 -2.70 -7.76 7.67
CA GLU A 8 -2.00 -8.28 8.86
C GLU A 8 -0.91 -7.31 9.33
N ILE A 9 0.00 -6.89 8.43
CA ILE A 9 1.06 -5.94 8.73
C ILE A 9 0.49 -4.61 9.24
N SER A 10 -0.58 -4.10 8.61
CA SER A 10 -1.22 -2.85 9.03
C SER A 10 -1.82 -2.96 10.43
N GLY A 11 -2.40 -4.11 10.76
CA GLY A 11 -2.89 -4.43 12.11
C GLY A 11 -1.79 -4.48 13.15
N GLU A 12 -0.66 -5.12 12.84
CA GLU A 12 0.51 -5.16 13.73
C GLU A 12 1.11 -3.77 13.96
N LEU A 13 1.28 -2.97 12.89
CA LEU A 13 1.76 -1.60 12.98
C LEU A 13 0.86 -0.71 13.83
N GLY A 14 -0.46 -0.91 13.76
CA GLY A 14 -1.44 -0.16 14.57
C GLY A 14 -1.36 -0.45 16.08
N LEU A 15 -0.69 -1.52 16.49
CA LEU A 15 -0.47 -1.86 17.90
C LEU A 15 0.90 -1.40 18.42
N ALA A 16 1.79 -0.95 17.52
CA ALA A 16 3.12 -0.49 17.88
C ALA A 16 3.10 0.95 18.39
N ASP A 17 4.10 1.32 19.20
CA ASP A 17 4.29 2.71 19.62
C ASP A 17 4.61 3.61 18.42
N GLU A 18 4.05 4.83 18.41
CA GLU A 18 4.21 5.78 17.31
C GLU A 18 5.69 6.18 17.07
N ASP A 19 6.50 6.21 18.13
CA ASP A 19 7.93 6.52 18.06
C ASP A 19 8.80 5.33 17.60
N HIS A 20 8.22 4.13 17.54
CA HIS A 20 8.94 2.95 17.09
C HIS A 20 9.29 3.09 15.59
N LYS A 21 10.50 2.66 15.23
CA LYS A 21 10.95 2.70 13.84
C LYS A 21 10.99 1.33 13.23
N VAL A 22 10.47 1.21 12.01
CA VAL A 22 10.49 -0.02 11.22
C VAL A 22 11.25 0.21 9.91
N LEU A 23 11.76 -0.88 9.32
CA LEU A 23 12.44 -0.83 8.04
C LEU A 23 11.41 -0.90 6.91
N TYR A 24 11.21 0.22 6.23
CA TYR A 24 10.35 0.32 5.06
C TYR A 24 11.18 0.21 3.78
N LYS A 25 10.74 -0.64 2.84
CA LYS A 25 11.46 -0.88 1.58
C LYS A 25 10.94 0.06 0.49
N ILE A 26 11.85 0.82 -0.12
CA ILE A 26 11.59 1.64 -1.31
C ILE A 26 12.60 1.21 -2.37
N ASP A 27 12.11 0.70 -3.50
CA ASP A 27 12.89 0.07 -4.55
C ASP A 27 13.82 -1.03 -4.00
N ASP A 28 15.14 -0.81 -4.03
CA ASP A 28 16.16 -1.74 -3.54
C ASP A 28 16.78 -1.33 -2.21
N SER A 29 16.23 -0.31 -1.53
CA SER A 29 16.77 0.24 -0.29
C SER A 29 15.77 0.14 0.86
N PHE A 30 16.30 0.10 2.10
CA PHE A 30 15.51 0.11 3.32
C PHE A 30 15.74 1.41 4.10
N PHE A 31 14.65 2.02 4.56
CA PHE A 31 14.65 3.24 5.34
C PHE A 31 14.05 2.97 6.71
N SER A 32 14.71 3.47 7.77
CA SER A 32 14.20 3.39 9.13
C SER A 32 13.26 4.57 9.38
N LEU A 33 11.96 4.32 9.36
CA LEU A 33 10.92 5.33 9.45
C LEU A 33 10.02 5.06 10.66
N PRO A 34 9.47 6.11 11.29
CA PRO A 34 8.51 5.96 12.37
C PRO A 34 7.20 5.33 11.88
N VAL A 35 6.51 4.59 12.76
CA VAL A 35 5.28 3.85 12.43
C VAL A 35 4.23 4.69 11.71
N PRO A 36 3.89 5.93 12.14
CA PRO A 36 2.87 6.73 11.47
C PRO A 36 3.21 7.04 10.00
N GLU A 37 4.49 7.32 9.72
CA GLU A 37 4.96 7.61 8.37
C GLU A 37 4.86 6.36 7.47
N VAL A 38 5.20 5.19 8.03
CA VAL A 38 5.08 3.92 7.31
C VAL A 38 3.62 3.57 7.00
N GLN A 39 2.71 3.83 7.94
CA GLN A 39 1.27 3.61 7.73
C GLN A 39 0.70 4.52 6.62
N GLU A 40 1.12 5.79 6.58
CA GLU A 40 0.74 6.72 5.51
C GLU A 40 1.25 6.24 4.15
N LEU A 41 2.53 5.87 4.07
CA LEU A 41 3.17 5.37 2.84
C LEU A 41 2.53 4.06 2.33
N LEU A 42 2.19 3.14 3.24
CA LEU A 42 1.50 1.89 2.89
C LEU A 42 0.11 2.18 2.31
N SER A 43 -0.66 3.06 2.97
CA SER A 43 -2.01 3.43 2.52
C SER A 43 -1.98 4.08 1.14
N ALA A 44 -1.07 5.03 0.91
CA ALA A 44 -0.89 5.68 -0.38
C ALA A 44 -0.43 4.71 -1.48
N SER A 45 0.36 3.69 -1.13
CA SER A 45 0.81 2.66 -2.08
C SER A 45 -0.33 1.75 -2.51
N VAL A 46 -1.22 1.37 -1.58
CA VAL A 46 -2.42 0.59 -1.89
C VAL A 46 -3.36 1.37 -2.79
N GLU A 47 -3.66 2.63 -2.45
CA GLU A 47 -4.54 3.49 -3.26
C GLU A 47 -3.98 3.68 -4.68
N ARG A 48 -2.66 3.90 -4.80
CA ARG A 48 -2.01 3.98 -6.11
C ARG A 48 -2.15 2.68 -6.88
N ASN A 49 -1.88 1.53 -6.25
CA ASN A 49 -2.00 0.24 -6.92
C ASN A 49 -3.43 -0.04 -7.39
N ASP A 50 -4.43 0.22 -6.55
CA ASP A 50 -5.83 0.05 -6.93
C ASP A 50 -6.19 0.95 -8.13
N SER A 51 -5.76 2.21 -8.12
CA SER A 51 -5.97 3.12 -9.26
C SER A 51 -5.28 2.67 -10.55
N GLU A 52 -4.06 2.11 -10.47
CA GLU A 52 -3.35 1.60 -11.65
C GLU A 52 -4.02 0.32 -12.19
N VAL A 53 -4.55 -0.53 -11.31
CA VAL A 53 -5.34 -1.70 -11.71
C VAL A 53 -6.62 -1.26 -12.42
N GLU A 54 -7.37 -0.29 -11.86
CA GLU A 54 -8.58 0.26 -12.51
C GLU A 54 -8.28 0.81 -13.91
N LYS A 55 -7.22 1.61 -14.05
CA LYS A 55 -6.78 2.13 -15.36
C LYS A 55 -6.38 1.02 -16.33
N ALA A 56 -5.68 0.00 -15.85
CA ALA A 56 -5.28 -1.14 -16.66
C ALA A 56 -6.51 -1.93 -17.13
N GLU A 57 -7.52 -2.11 -16.27
CA GLU A 57 -8.79 -2.75 -16.62
C GLU A 57 -9.59 -1.93 -17.64
N GLU A 58 -9.64 -0.61 -17.51
CA GLU A 58 -10.27 0.29 -18.48
C GLU A 58 -9.59 0.15 -19.86
N TYR A 59 -8.26 0.16 -19.89
CA TYR A 59 -7.49 -0.03 -21.12
C TYR A 59 -7.71 -1.41 -21.74
N ALA A 60 -7.72 -2.46 -20.91
CA ALA A 60 -7.91 -3.83 -21.37
C ALA A 60 -9.36 -4.11 -21.83
N ASN A 61 -10.35 -3.38 -21.32
CA ASN A 61 -11.76 -3.58 -21.66
C ASN A 61 -12.54 -2.25 -21.80
N PRO A 62 -12.28 -1.48 -22.86
CA PRO A 62 -12.87 -0.15 -23.06
C PRO A 62 -14.38 -0.17 -23.34
N ARG A 63 -14.98 -1.35 -23.57
CA ARG A 63 -16.41 -1.50 -23.85
C ARG A 63 -17.29 -1.67 -22.60
N LYS A 64 -16.71 -1.84 -21.41
CA LYS A 64 -17.49 -1.98 -20.16
C LYS A 64 -18.10 -0.68 -19.64
N HIS A 65 -17.73 0.46 -20.20
CA HIS A 65 -18.22 1.80 -19.80
C HIS A 65 -19.07 2.47 -20.89
N VAL A 66 -19.49 1.73 -21.93
CA VAL A 66 -20.40 2.22 -22.97
C VAL A 66 -21.78 1.64 -22.72
N ASP A 67 -22.51 2.24 -21.78
CA ASP A 67 -23.97 2.18 -21.65
C ASP A 67 -24.49 3.62 -21.46
#